data_AF-A0A2G8K9Z9-F1
#
_entry.id   AF-A0A2G8K9Z9-F1
#
_cell.length_a   1.000
_cell.length_b   1.000
_cell.length_c   1.000
_cell.angle_alpha   90.00
_cell.angle_beta   90.00
_cell.angle_gamma   90.00
#
_symmetry.space_group_name_H-M   'P 1'
#
loop_
_entity.id
_entity.type
_entity.pdbx_description
1 polymer ?
#
loop_
_entity_poly.entity_id
_entity_poly.type
_entity_poly.pdbx_seq_one_letter_code
_entity_poly.pdbx_strand_id
1 'polypeptide(L)'
;MVRSQLSFKVCRENVSSLARNKFKKINPVDLQFVFRFACGLNKKASSRIIKYLKGMKDGQSFASLCFFEQVGEPDDVVAIVKDLLTGVTIGSTDSRLLQRSTIQILDIAAKSDIPITSVCLDKSFKEIEEDVIVLHSGRRLNQLLTVEKIHIETEQVNVDPRILTEEDVTKIFRYGLRSQHLKELS
;
A
#
# COMPACT_ATOMS: atom_id res chain seq x y z
N MET A 1 5.66 -47.62 -19.34
CA MET A 1 5.14 -46.24 -19.18
C MET A 1 4.46 -46.15 -17.83
N VAL A 2 5.20 -45.80 -16.78
CA VAL A 2 4.71 -45.79 -15.38
C VAL A 2 4.43 -44.34 -14.98
N ARG A 3 3.16 -44.00 -14.75
CA ARG A 3 2.78 -42.72 -14.13
C ARG A 3 2.80 -42.92 -12.62
N SER A 4 3.82 -42.38 -11.95
CA SER A 4 3.86 -42.32 -10.49
C SER A 4 2.86 -41.28 -9.99
N GLN A 5 1.88 -41.73 -9.20
CA GLN A 5 1.06 -40.86 -8.37
C GLN A 5 1.88 -40.46 -7.13
N LEU A 6 2.34 -39.22 -7.07
CA LEU A 6 2.87 -38.64 -5.83
C LEU A 6 1.69 -38.26 -4.93
N SER A 7 1.42 -39.07 -3.92
CA SER A 7 0.45 -38.78 -2.87
C SER A 7 1.15 -37.99 -1.76
N PHE A 8 0.88 -36.69 -1.67
CA PHE A 8 1.40 -35.84 -0.59
C PHE A 8 0.58 -36.07 0.69
N LYS A 9 1.08 -36.93 1.57
CA LYS A 9 0.56 -37.08 2.93
C LYS A 9 1.16 -35.96 3.81
N VAL A 10 0.39 -34.90 4.05
CA VAL A 10 0.79 -33.84 4.99
C VAL A 10 0.64 -34.37 6.42
N CYS A 11 1.77 -34.57 7.11
CA CYS A 11 1.77 -34.86 8.55
C CYS A 11 1.16 -33.69 9.33
N ARG A 12 0.10 -33.95 10.09
CA ARG A 12 -0.50 -33.03 11.07
C ARG A 12 0.40 -32.94 12.32
N GLU A 13 1.57 -32.33 12.18
CA GLU A 13 2.15 -31.60 13.32
C GLU A 13 1.48 -30.21 13.37
N ASN A 14 1.56 -29.49 14.49
CA ASN A 14 0.89 -28.18 14.69
C ASN A 14 1.33 -27.14 13.63
N VAL A 15 0.75 -27.22 12.42
CA VAL A 15 1.08 -26.41 11.25
C VAL A 15 0.93 -24.92 11.58
N SER A 16 0.03 -24.57 12.50
CA SER A 16 -0.25 -23.20 12.92
C SER A 16 0.93 -22.52 13.64
N SER A 17 1.66 -23.23 14.52
CA SER A 17 2.78 -22.65 15.27
C SER A 17 4.05 -22.62 14.44
N LEU A 18 4.30 -23.68 13.66
CA LEU A 18 5.45 -23.78 12.76
C LEU A 18 5.36 -22.78 11.61
N ALA A 19 4.17 -22.63 11.00
CA ALA A 19 3.94 -21.64 9.96
C ALA A 19 4.10 -20.22 10.51
N ARG A 20 3.52 -19.89 11.67
CA ARG A 20 3.72 -18.57 12.31
C ARG A 20 5.19 -18.26 12.58
N ASN A 21 5.93 -19.22 13.12
CA ASN A 21 7.35 -19.01 13.45
C ASN A 21 8.23 -18.89 12.20
N LYS A 22 7.87 -19.55 11.09
CA LYS A 22 8.54 -19.35 9.80
C LYS A 22 8.15 -18.03 9.15
N PHE A 23 6.87 -17.65 9.15
CA PHE A 23 6.41 -16.37 8.60
C PHE A 23 7.00 -15.17 9.33
N LYS A 24 7.23 -15.25 10.65
CA LYS A 24 7.95 -14.23 11.41
C LYS A 24 9.39 -13.98 10.90
N LYS A 25 10.00 -14.94 10.21
CA LYS A 25 11.37 -14.87 9.70
C LYS A 25 11.45 -14.50 8.22
N ILE A 26 10.33 -14.51 7.51
CA ILE A 26 10.29 -14.18 6.09
C ILE A 26 9.99 -12.68 5.96
N ASN A 27 10.71 -12.03 5.05
CA ASN A 27 10.48 -10.62 4.76
C ASN A 27 9.03 -10.43 4.25
N PRO A 28 8.26 -9.48 4.80
CA PRO A 28 6.92 -9.14 4.31
C PRO A 28 6.82 -8.91 2.79
N VAL A 29 7.91 -8.49 2.09
CA VAL A 29 7.95 -8.45 0.61
C VAL A 29 7.68 -9.80 -0.01
N ASP A 30 8.38 -10.82 0.48
CA ASP A 30 8.31 -12.16 -0.09
C ASP A 30 6.96 -12.79 0.28
N LEU A 31 6.39 -12.39 1.42
CA LEU A 31 5.08 -12.82 1.85
C LEU A 31 3.93 -12.17 1.09
N GLN A 32 4.08 -10.95 0.56
CA GLN A 32 2.98 -10.33 -0.21
C GLN A 32 2.58 -11.23 -1.40
N PHE A 33 3.54 -11.91 -2.04
CA PHE A 33 3.28 -12.83 -3.16
C PHE A 33 2.63 -14.12 -2.68
N VAL A 34 3.10 -14.67 -1.56
CA VAL A 34 2.51 -15.86 -0.93
C VAL A 34 1.07 -15.58 -0.50
N PHE A 35 0.80 -14.42 0.07
CA PHE A 35 -0.52 -14.00 0.48
C PHE A 35 -1.43 -13.77 -0.74
N ARG A 36 -0.99 -13.00 -1.74
CA ARG A 36 -1.76 -12.82 -2.99
C ARG A 36 -2.07 -14.15 -3.68
N PHE A 37 -1.08 -15.04 -3.80
CA PHE A 37 -1.26 -16.38 -4.36
C PHE A 37 -2.27 -17.21 -3.55
N ALA A 38 -2.12 -17.28 -2.22
CA ALA A 38 -3.05 -18.02 -1.38
C ALA A 38 -4.49 -17.45 -1.43
N CYS A 39 -4.61 -16.12 -1.52
CA CYS A 39 -5.88 -15.43 -1.65
C CYS A 39 -6.57 -15.69 -3.00
N GLY A 40 -5.79 -15.82 -4.08
CA GLY A 40 -6.29 -16.20 -5.41
C GLY A 40 -6.71 -17.68 -5.50
N LEU A 41 -6.07 -18.56 -4.72
CA LEU A 41 -6.43 -19.99 -4.69
C LEU A 41 -7.65 -20.32 -3.84
N ASN A 42 -7.87 -19.60 -2.72
CA ASN A 42 -8.92 -19.96 -1.77
C ASN A 42 -9.50 -18.74 -1.02
N LYS A 43 -10.78 -18.45 -1.28
CA LYS A 43 -11.51 -17.34 -0.64
C LYS A 43 -11.52 -17.42 0.90
N LYS A 44 -11.63 -18.61 1.50
CA LYS A 44 -11.59 -18.78 2.97
C LYS A 44 -10.19 -18.62 3.56
N ALA A 45 -9.14 -18.95 2.81
CA ALA A 45 -7.77 -18.69 3.23
C ALA A 45 -7.49 -17.18 3.23
N SER A 46 -7.98 -16.48 2.20
CA SER A 46 -7.86 -15.03 2.11
C SER A 46 -8.46 -14.30 3.31
N SER A 47 -9.71 -14.62 3.69
CA SER A 47 -10.35 -13.94 4.82
C SER A 47 -9.56 -14.11 6.13
N ARG A 48 -8.89 -15.26 6.31
CA ARG A 48 -8.00 -15.51 7.45
C ARG A 48 -6.68 -14.74 7.36
N ILE A 49 -6.08 -14.67 6.17
CA ILE A 49 -4.84 -13.93 5.92
C ILE A 49 -5.06 -12.44 6.13
N ILE A 50 -6.11 -11.89 5.52
CA ILE A 50 -6.55 -10.50 5.70
C ILE A 50 -6.76 -10.19 7.18
N LYS A 51 -7.50 -11.03 7.91
CA LYS A 51 -7.76 -10.81 9.34
C LYS A 51 -6.46 -10.82 10.15
N TYR A 52 -5.53 -11.70 9.81
CA TYR A 52 -4.21 -11.73 10.44
C TYR A 52 -3.41 -10.45 10.15
N LEU A 53 -3.35 -10.02 8.89
CA LEU A 53 -2.64 -8.82 8.47
C LEU A 53 -3.25 -7.55 9.09
N LYS A 54 -4.57 -7.41 9.17
CA LYS A 54 -5.22 -6.28 9.85
C LYS A 54 -4.83 -6.15 11.34
N GLY A 55 -4.44 -7.25 11.99
CA GLY A 55 -3.97 -7.25 13.38
C GLY A 55 -2.47 -6.93 13.55
N MET A 56 -1.74 -6.73 12.45
CA MET A 56 -0.31 -6.37 12.48
C MET A 56 -0.15 -4.86 12.31
N LYS A 57 0.84 -4.27 12.99
CA LYS A 57 1.30 -2.90 12.70
C LYS A 57 1.66 -2.81 11.22
N ASP A 58 1.11 -1.81 10.53
CA ASP A 58 1.27 -1.57 9.08
C ASP A 58 0.73 -2.69 8.17
N GLY A 59 0.09 -3.71 8.76
CA GLY A 59 -0.45 -4.87 8.07
C GLY A 59 -1.67 -4.57 7.20
N GLN A 60 -2.31 -3.42 7.43
CA GLN A 60 -3.48 -2.98 6.67
C GLN A 60 -3.16 -2.82 5.19
N SER A 61 -2.10 -2.09 4.82
CA SER A 61 -1.68 -1.94 3.42
C SER A 61 -1.44 -3.31 2.74
N PHE A 62 -0.82 -4.25 3.45
CA PHE A 62 -0.60 -5.60 2.92
C PHE A 62 -1.91 -6.38 2.76
N ALA A 63 -2.86 -6.22 3.68
CA ALA A 63 -4.18 -6.83 3.57
C ALA A 63 -4.93 -6.29 2.35
N SER A 64 -4.89 -4.98 2.10
CA SER A 64 -5.50 -4.30 0.94
C SER A 64 -5.03 -4.90 -0.38
N LEU A 65 -3.73 -5.15 -0.51
CA LEU A 65 -3.15 -5.76 -1.70
C LEU A 65 -3.64 -7.20 -1.94
N CYS A 66 -4.07 -7.92 -0.90
CA CYS A 66 -4.67 -9.23 -1.03
C CYS A 66 -6.14 -9.16 -1.45
N PHE A 67 -6.85 -8.11 -1.05
CA PHE A 67 -8.24 -7.86 -1.43
C PHE A 67 -8.40 -7.58 -2.93
N PHE A 68 -7.49 -6.81 -3.54
CA PHE A 68 -7.56 -6.50 -4.98
C PHE A 68 -7.42 -7.74 -5.88
N GLU A 69 -6.75 -8.80 -5.43
CA GLU A 69 -6.61 -10.06 -6.17
C GLU A 69 -7.87 -10.95 -6.05
N GLN A 70 -8.77 -10.64 -5.11
CA GLN A 70 -10.00 -11.40 -4.92
C GLN A 70 -11.08 -10.91 -5.89
N VAL A 71 -11.01 -11.37 -7.13
CA VAL A 71 -12.13 -11.23 -8.08
C VAL A 71 -13.30 -12.05 -7.53
N GLY A 72 -14.33 -11.39 -6.98
CA GLY A 72 -15.40 -12.12 -6.33
C GLY A 72 -16.68 -11.38 -6.00
N GLU A 73 -16.61 -10.22 -5.36
CA GLU A 73 -17.79 -9.43 -4.98
C GLU A 73 -17.36 -7.95 -4.89
N PRO A 74 -17.78 -7.07 -5.81
CA PRO A 74 -17.25 -5.70 -5.90
C PRO A 74 -17.62 -4.83 -4.70
N ASP A 75 -18.78 -5.02 -4.08
CA ASP A 75 -19.31 -4.06 -3.10
C ASP A 75 -18.60 -4.13 -1.73
N ASP A 76 -18.34 -5.33 -1.21
CA ASP A 76 -17.61 -5.52 0.06
C ASP A 76 -16.13 -5.08 -0.05
N VAL A 77 -15.54 -5.29 -1.22
CA VAL A 77 -14.15 -4.91 -1.51
C VAL A 77 -14.03 -3.38 -1.59
N VAL A 78 -14.97 -2.72 -2.28
CA VAL A 78 -14.98 -1.26 -2.39
C VAL A 78 -15.18 -0.60 -1.03
N ALA A 79 -16.06 -1.12 -0.16
CA ALA A 79 -16.27 -0.58 1.18
C ALA A 79 -15.00 -0.64 2.05
N ILE A 80 -14.29 -1.78 2.04
CA ILE A 80 -13.04 -1.96 2.79
C ILE A 80 -11.93 -1.09 2.21
N VAL A 81 -11.82 -0.98 0.88
CA VAL A 81 -10.83 -0.12 0.23
C VAL A 81 -11.08 1.35 0.53
N LYS A 82 -12.35 1.80 0.54
CA LYS A 82 -12.70 3.18 0.93
C LYS A 82 -12.25 3.49 2.37
N ASP A 83 -12.50 2.58 3.31
CA ASP A 83 -12.06 2.72 4.71
C ASP A 83 -10.52 2.81 4.83
N LEU A 84 -9.80 2.07 4.00
CA LEU A 84 -8.33 2.10 3.96
C LEU A 84 -7.76 3.36 3.29
N LEU A 85 -8.53 3.99 2.43
CA LEU A 85 -8.16 5.23 1.73
C LEU A 85 -8.59 6.48 2.49
N THR A 86 -9.16 6.32 3.68
CA THR A 86 -9.44 7.41 4.61
C THR A 86 -8.19 7.82 5.39
N GLY A 87 -7.40 8.71 4.80
CA GLY A 87 -6.20 9.27 5.45
C GLY A 87 -4.99 8.36 5.34
N VAL A 88 -4.41 8.29 4.14
CA VAL A 88 -3.23 7.46 3.86
C VAL A 88 -1.97 8.26 4.15
N THR A 89 -1.13 7.79 5.07
CA THR A 89 0.18 8.40 5.33
C THR A 89 1.30 7.57 4.71
N ILE A 90 2.25 8.25 4.06
CA ILE A 90 3.52 7.69 3.61
C ILE A 90 4.63 8.42 4.37
N GLY A 91 5.16 7.77 5.40
CA GLY A 91 6.16 8.33 6.29
C GLY A 91 7.60 8.05 5.84
N SER A 92 8.55 8.91 6.18
CA SER A 92 9.99 8.68 5.91
C SER A 92 10.57 7.49 6.68
N THR A 93 9.98 7.18 7.83
CA THR A 93 10.36 6.05 8.69
C THR A 93 9.72 4.73 8.26
N ASP A 94 8.76 4.78 7.34
CA ASP A 94 8.14 3.58 6.78
C ASP A 94 9.19 2.73 6.08
N SER A 95 9.05 1.40 6.24
CA SER A 95 9.87 0.50 5.44
C SER A 95 9.64 0.77 3.94
N ARG A 96 10.67 0.59 3.12
CA ARG A 96 10.57 0.70 1.65
C ARG A 96 9.46 -0.16 1.04
N LEU A 97 8.97 -1.14 1.79
CA LEU A 97 7.97 -2.12 1.42
C LEU A 97 6.57 -1.63 1.74
N LEU A 98 6.41 -1.03 2.92
CA LEU A 98 5.18 -0.37 3.32
C LEU A 98 4.89 0.77 2.35
N GLN A 99 5.86 1.66 2.11
CA GLN A 99 5.71 2.74 1.12
C GLN A 99 5.33 2.19 -0.26
N ARG A 100 6.00 1.13 -0.74
CA ARG A 100 5.67 0.51 -2.02
C ARG A 100 4.25 -0.03 -2.04
N SER A 101 3.83 -0.68 -0.96
CA SER A 101 2.49 -1.28 -0.85
C SER A 101 1.42 -0.20 -0.82
N THR A 102 1.65 0.86 -0.06
CA THR A 102 0.76 2.03 0.02
C THR A 102 0.63 2.73 -1.33
N ILE A 103 1.75 2.99 -2.03
CA ILE A 103 1.74 3.56 -3.39
C ILE A 103 0.94 2.67 -4.36
N GLN A 104 1.13 1.34 -4.30
CA GLN A 104 0.38 0.42 -5.15
C GLN A 104 -1.13 0.47 -4.90
N ILE A 105 -1.56 0.60 -3.65
CA ILE A 105 -2.99 0.75 -3.32
C ILE A 105 -3.54 2.05 -3.90
N LEU A 106 -2.80 3.16 -3.74
CA LEU A 106 -3.18 4.46 -4.29
C LEU A 106 -3.27 4.43 -5.82
N ASP A 107 -2.32 3.79 -6.51
CA ASP A 107 -2.33 3.60 -7.96
C ASP A 107 -3.55 2.80 -8.42
N ILE A 108 -3.90 1.72 -7.72
CA ILE A 108 -5.07 0.89 -8.04
C ILE A 108 -6.35 1.68 -7.82
N ALA A 109 -6.44 2.42 -6.71
CA ALA A 109 -7.59 3.25 -6.38
C ALA A 109 -7.82 4.33 -7.44
N ALA A 110 -6.77 5.07 -7.82
CA ALA A 110 -6.84 6.09 -8.85
C ALA A 110 -7.25 5.51 -10.22
N LYS A 111 -6.74 4.32 -10.60
CA LYS A 111 -7.12 3.64 -11.84
C LYS A 111 -8.54 3.07 -11.85
N SER A 112 -9.08 2.78 -10.68
CA SER A 112 -10.41 2.18 -10.49
C SER A 112 -11.47 3.23 -10.16
N ASP A 113 -11.15 4.51 -10.31
CA ASP A 113 -12.01 5.66 -9.97
C ASP A 113 -12.53 5.63 -8.52
N ILE A 114 -11.73 5.09 -7.60
CA ILE A 114 -12.07 5.06 -6.17
C ILE A 114 -11.58 6.37 -5.53
N PRO A 115 -12.44 7.12 -4.81
CA PRO A 115 -12.04 8.34 -4.14
C PRO A 115 -10.94 8.10 -3.10
N ILE A 116 -9.89 8.91 -3.14
CA ILE A 116 -8.82 8.93 -2.14
C ILE A 116 -9.01 10.19 -1.31
N THR A 117 -9.50 10.07 -0.08
CA THR A 117 -9.95 11.25 0.68
C THR A 117 -8.78 12.12 1.16
N SER A 118 -7.64 11.52 1.51
CA SER A 118 -6.45 12.25 1.92
C SER A 118 -5.19 11.40 1.79
N VAL A 119 -4.12 12.01 1.29
CA VAL A 119 -2.76 11.48 1.30
C VAL A 119 -1.85 12.44 2.04
N CYS A 120 -1.15 11.95 3.05
CA CYS A 120 -0.13 12.67 3.81
C CYS A 120 1.26 12.13 3.48
N LEU A 121 2.16 13.00 3.05
CA LEU A 121 3.59 12.70 2.93
C LEU A 121 4.29 13.21 4.18
N ASP A 122 4.44 12.35 5.20
CA ASP A 122 5.13 12.71 6.46
C ASP A 122 6.65 12.59 6.30
N LYS A 123 7.29 13.74 6.08
CA LYS A 123 8.74 13.92 5.94
C LYS A 123 9.36 13.06 4.84
N SER A 124 8.54 12.55 3.94
CA SER A 124 8.91 11.57 2.92
C SER A 124 9.13 12.19 1.56
N PHE A 125 8.62 13.40 1.33
CA PHE A 125 8.75 14.15 0.07
C PHE A 125 10.20 14.58 -0.17
N LYS A 126 10.78 14.16 -1.30
CA LYS A 126 12.11 14.61 -1.72
C LYS A 126 12.00 15.72 -2.76
N GLU A 127 11.36 15.45 -3.88
CA GLU A 127 11.28 16.36 -5.03
C GLU A 127 10.19 15.91 -6.01
N ILE A 128 10.00 16.69 -7.09
CA ILE A 128 9.16 16.29 -8.23
C ILE A 128 10.02 16.21 -9.50
N GLU A 129 10.01 15.03 -10.11
CA GLU A 129 10.65 14.73 -11.39
C GLU A 129 9.58 14.33 -12.41
N GLU A 130 9.55 14.97 -13.58
CA GLU A 130 8.64 14.59 -14.67
C GLU A 130 7.16 14.49 -14.22
N ASP A 131 6.71 15.43 -13.38
CA ASP A 131 5.37 15.46 -12.78
C ASP A 131 5.03 14.27 -11.87
N VAL A 132 6.04 13.59 -11.33
CA VAL A 132 5.91 12.48 -10.38
C VAL A 132 6.58 12.88 -9.07
N ILE A 133 5.90 12.64 -7.94
CA ILE A 133 6.50 12.86 -6.62
C ILE A 133 7.53 11.76 -6.37
N VAL A 134 8.75 12.18 -6.06
CA VAL A 134 9.84 11.29 -5.64
C VAL A 134 9.98 11.39 -4.12
N LEU A 135 9.96 10.24 -3.45
CA LEU A 135 10.18 10.13 -2.02
C LEU A 135 11.67 10.00 -1.69
N HIS A 136 12.08 10.33 -0.47
CA HIS A 136 13.48 10.16 -0.01
C HIS A 136 14.00 8.72 -0.14
N SER A 137 13.10 7.74 -0.11
CA SER A 137 13.41 6.32 -0.34
C SER A 137 13.68 5.96 -1.80
N GLY A 138 13.57 6.93 -2.73
CA GLY A 138 13.64 6.75 -4.17
C GLY A 138 12.36 6.14 -4.77
N ARG A 139 11.27 6.02 -4.00
CA ARG A 139 9.98 5.57 -4.52
C ARG A 139 9.28 6.72 -5.24
N ARG A 140 8.54 6.36 -6.29
CA ARG A 140 7.80 7.29 -7.12
C ARG A 140 6.32 7.13 -6.81
N LEU A 141 5.65 8.23 -6.44
CA LEU A 141 4.22 8.30 -6.29
C LEU A 141 3.64 8.92 -7.56
N ASN A 142 2.97 8.09 -8.36
CA ASN A 142 2.35 8.53 -9.60
C ASN A 142 1.13 9.40 -9.31
N GLN A 143 0.70 10.09 -10.34
CA GLN A 143 -0.46 10.98 -10.32
C GLN A 143 -1.71 10.30 -9.75
N LEU A 144 -2.30 10.93 -8.73
CA LEU A 144 -3.52 10.47 -8.07
C LEU A 144 -4.72 11.26 -8.61
N LEU A 145 -5.44 10.70 -9.58
CA LEU A 145 -6.52 11.41 -10.29
C LEU A 145 -7.79 11.66 -9.44
N THR A 146 -7.96 10.87 -8.38
CA THR A 146 -9.15 10.85 -7.52
C THR A 146 -8.87 11.35 -6.10
N VAL A 147 -7.73 12.01 -5.87
CA VAL A 147 -7.36 12.49 -4.54
C VAL A 147 -8.03 13.80 -4.20
N GLU A 148 -8.61 13.88 -3.01
CA GLU A 148 -9.27 15.08 -2.52
C GLU A 148 -8.33 15.99 -1.72
N LYS A 149 -7.40 15.41 -0.96
CA LYS A 149 -6.48 16.17 -0.13
C LYS A 149 -5.07 15.62 -0.24
N ILE A 150 -4.10 16.51 -0.40
CA ILE A 150 -2.68 16.18 -0.33
C ILE A 150 -2.07 17.05 0.76
N HIS A 151 -1.44 16.42 1.74
CA HIS A 151 -0.69 17.10 2.79
C HIS A 151 0.79 16.73 2.67
N ILE A 152 1.68 17.71 2.67
CA ILE A 152 3.13 17.49 2.61
C ILE A 152 3.78 18.10 3.85
N GLU A 153 4.16 17.25 4.80
CA GLU A 153 4.97 17.65 5.93
C GLU A 153 6.44 17.45 5.56
N THR A 154 7.24 18.51 5.54
CA THR A 154 8.67 18.42 5.23
C THR A 154 9.49 18.04 6.47
N GLU A 155 10.62 17.40 6.25
CA GLU A 155 11.62 17.12 7.28
C GLU A 155 12.16 18.40 7.94
N GLN A 156 12.64 18.28 9.18
CA GLN A 156 13.36 19.38 9.83
C GLN A 156 14.83 19.36 9.43
N VAL A 157 15.39 20.53 9.16
CA VAL A 157 16.82 20.76 8.99
C VAL A 157 17.30 21.56 10.19
N ASN A 158 18.02 20.90 11.10
CA ASN A 158 18.35 21.39 12.44
C ASN A 158 17.11 21.57 13.33
N VAL A 159 16.51 22.76 13.34
CA VAL A 159 15.37 23.14 14.18
C VAL A 159 14.19 23.65 13.34
N ASP A 160 14.46 24.04 12.08
CA ASP A 160 13.47 24.62 11.19
C ASP A 160 12.96 23.58 10.19
N PRO A 161 11.69 23.68 9.74
CA PRO A 161 11.21 22.90 8.62
C PRO A 161 12.05 23.17 7.37
N ARG A 162 12.32 22.14 6.57
CA ARG A 162 12.93 22.32 5.25
C ARG A 162 12.08 23.28 4.43
N ILE A 163 12.73 24.32 3.92
CA ILE A 163 12.10 25.32 3.08
C ILE A 163 11.96 24.76 1.66
N LEU A 164 10.72 24.72 1.15
CA LEU A 164 10.43 24.42 -0.25
C LEU A 164 10.69 25.67 -1.09
N THR A 165 11.28 25.49 -2.27
CA THR A 165 11.48 26.59 -3.22
C THR A 165 10.17 26.95 -3.92
N GLU A 166 10.09 28.13 -4.55
CA GLU A 166 8.94 28.51 -5.38
C GLU A 166 8.72 27.51 -6.53
N GLU A 167 9.80 26.95 -7.08
CA GLU A 167 9.73 25.92 -8.11
C GLU A 167 9.11 24.62 -7.57
N ASP A 168 9.50 24.19 -6.36
CA ASP A 168 8.92 23.01 -5.70
C ASP A 168 7.42 23.20 -5.49
N VAL A 169 7.02 24.35 -4.92
CA VAL A 169 5.61 24.68 -4.68
C VAL A 169 4.82 24.68 -6.00
N THR A 170 5.38 25.26 -7.06
CA THR A 170 4.75 25.27 -8.38
C THR A 170 4.58 23.86 -8.97
N LYS A 171 5.56 22.97 -8.78
CA LYS A 171 5.47 21.58 -9.22
C LYS A 171 4.44 20.79 -8.39
N ILE A 172 4.42 20.99 -7.06
CA ILE A 172 3.47 20.35 -6.15
C ILE A 172 2.04 20.77 -6.50
N PHE A 173 1.83 22.06 -6.74
CA PHE A 173 0.54 22.60 -7.15
C PHE A 173 0.10 22.00 -8.48
N ARG A 174 0.99 21.95 -9.48
CA ARG A 174 0.71 21.29 -10.77
C ARG A 174 0.37 19.82 -10.60
N TYR A 175 1.07 19.10 -9.73
CA TYR A 175 0.80 17.69 -9.44
C TYR A 175 -0.61 17.51 -8.86
N GLY A 176 -0.96 18.29 -7.82
CA GLY A 176 -2.27 18.22 -7.17
C GLY A 176 -3.42 18.57 -8.11
N LEU A 177 -3.28 19.62 -8.91
CA LEU A 177 -4.32 20.12 -9.82
C LEU A 177 -4.73 19.11 -10.91
N ARG A 178 -3.95 18.05 -11.13
CA ARG A 178 -4.37 17.03 -12.08
C ARG A 178 -5.43 16.08 -11.53
N SER A 179 -5.70 16.13 -10.23
CA SER A 179 -6.88 15.51 -9.65
C SER A 179 -8.09 16.40 -9.89
N GLN A 180 -9.14 15.84 -10.49
CA GLN A 180 -10.41 16.55 -10.69
C GLN A 180 -11.17 16.76 -9.38
N HIS A 181 -10.74 16.07 -8.31
CA HIS A 181 -11.41 16.04 -7.02
C HIS A 181 -10.65 16.80 -5.93
N LEU A 182 -9.52 17.45 -6.27
CA LEU A 182 -8.70 18.15 -5.29
C LEU A 182 -9.50 19.28 -4.62
N LYS A 183 -9.59 19.20 -3.30
CA LYS A 183 -10.22 20.19 -2.42
C LYS A 183 -9.18 20.94 -1.59
N GLU A 184 -8.06 20.27 -1.26
CA GLU A 184 -7.05 20.82 -0.34
C GLU A 184 -5.64 20.36 -0.72
N LEU A 185 -4.70 21.31 -0.68
CA LEU A 185 -3.28 21.06 -0.77
C LEU A 185 -2.60 21.88 0.33
N SER A 186 -1.94 21.21 1.27
CA SER A 186 -1.36 21.84 2.46
C SER A 186 0.04 21.35 2.81
#